data_AF-A0A1G6YRE5-F1
#
_entry.id   AF-A0A1G6YRE5-F1
#
_cell.length_a   1.000
_cell.length_b   1.000
_cell.length_c   1.000
_cell.angle_alpha   90.00
_cell.angle_beta   90.00
_cell.angle_gamma   90.00
#
_symmetry.space_group_name_H-M   'P 1'
#
loop_
_entity.id
_entity.type
_entity.pdbx_description
1 polymer ?
#
loop_
_entity_poly.entity_id
_entity_poly.type
_entity_poly.pdbx_seq_one_letter_code
_entity_poly.pdbx_strand_id
1 'polypeptide(L)'
;MRDLGFAPDRAGRYPAASHAEVKLACWMRETGVKHVVAVINNSKGVCADEDQTCDALTSALPPRGYLLEVWSPGKAKPTKLPGGA
;
A
#
# COMPACT_ATOMS: atom_id res chain seq x y z
N MET A 1 -12.84 -8.27 8.79
CA MET A 1 -12.11 -7.67 9.93
C MET A 1 -13.05 -6.92 10.88
N ARG A 2 -14.02 -6.12 10.40
CA ARG A 2 -15.07 -5.55 11.27
C ARG A 2 -15.87 -6.60 12.03
N ASP A 3 -16.19 -7.72 11.39
CA ASP A 3 -16.91 -8.84 12.02
C ASP A 3 -16.05 -9.64 13.01
N LEU A 4 -14.74 -9.36 13.07
CA LEU A 4 -13.80 -9.90 14.07
C LEU A 4 -13.54 -8.88 15.21
N GLY A 5 -14.33 -7.80 15.30
CA GLY A 5 -14.13 -6.73 16.28
C GLY A 5 -12.96 -5.80 16.00
N PHE A 6 -12.25 -5.98 14.86
CA PHE A 6 -11.14 -5.14 14.46
C PHE A 6 -11.66 -3.99 13.58
N ALA A 7 -12.02 -2.88 14.21
CA ALA A 7 -12.21 -1.61 13.52
C ALA A 7 -10.81 -1.00 13.29
N PRO A 8 -10.31 -0.87 12.04
CA PRO A 8 -9.03 -0.22 11.82
C PRO A 8 -9.12 1.22 12.34
N ASP A 9 -8.18 1.57 13.21
CA ASP A 9 -8.10 2.91 13.75
C ASP A 9 -7.94 3.93 12.61
N ARG A 10 -8.93 4.83 12.48
CA ARG A 10 -8.84 5.97 11.56
C ARG A 10 -7.71 6.93 11.97
N ALA A 11 -7.19 6.82 13.20
CA ALA A 11 -6.09 7.57 13.77
C ALA A 11 -4.76 6.78 13.85
N GLY A 12 -4.59 5.70 13.06
CA GLY A 12 -3.29 5.02 12.98
C GLY A 12 -2.16 5.97 12.53
N ARG A 13 -0.89 5.61 12.81
CA ARG A 13 0.33 6.44 12.58
C ARG A 13 0.42 7.15 11.21
N TYR A 14 -0.26 6.63 10.18
CA TYR A 14 -0.47 7.31 8.90
C TYR A 14 -1.98 7.51 8.66
N PRO A 15 -2.59 8.54 9.29
CA PRO A 15 -4.04 8.75 9.24
C PRO A 15 -4.50 9.37 7.92
N ALA A 16 -3.58 9.87 7.10
CA ALA A 16 -3.85 10.50 5.81
C ALA A 16 -4.25 9.53 4.69
N ALA A 17 -4.20 8.21 4.92
CA ALA A 17 -4.48 7.23 3.87
C ALA A 17 -5.42 6.11 4.33
N SER A 18 -6.54 5.95 3.63
CA SER A 18 -7.49 4.85 3.83
C SER A 18 -6.97 3.51 3.29
N HIS A 19 -5.97 3.53 2.40
CA HIS A 19 -5.44 2.34 1.71
C HIS A 19 -4.19 1.77 2.38
N ALA A 20 -4.07 0.45 2.40
CA ALA A 20 -3.01 -0.27 3.11
C ALA A 20 -1.63 -0.02 2.46
N GLU A 21 -1.60 0.07 1.13
CA GLU A 21 -0.44 0.27 0.29
C GLU A 21 0.30 1.57 0.64
N VAL A 22 -0.45 2.64 0.89
CA VAL A 22 0.10 3.96 1.24
C VAL A 22 0.70 3.94 2.65
N LYS A 23 0.04 3.28 3.61
CA LYS A 23 0.59 3.12 4.97
C LYS A 23 1.90 2.34 4.96
N LEU A 24 1.97 1.30 4.12
CA LEU A 24 3.18 0.50 3.94
C LEU A 24 4.30 1.33 3.30
N ALA A 25 4.01 2.14 2.28
CA ALA A 25 5.00 3.01 1.66
C ALA A 25 5.59 4.04 2.64
N CYS A 26 4.75 4.67 3.48
CA CYS A 26 5.23 5.57 4.53
C CYS A 26 6.12 4.85 5.55
N TRP A 27 5.69 3.66 5.99
CA TRP A 27 6.49 2.85 6.91
C TRP A 27 7.83 2.43 6.31
N MET A 28 7.86 2.02 5.04
CA MET A 28 9.09 1.69 4.32
C MET A 28 10.06 2.87 4.30
N ARG A 29 9.57 4.09 4.01
CA ARG A 29 10.37 5.32 4.04
C ARG A 29 10.97 5.58 5.43
N GLU A 30 10.17 5.46 6.49
CA GLU A 30 10.62 5.74 7.86
C GLU A 30 11.61 4.69 8.39
N THR A 31 11.44 3.44 8.01
CA THR A 31 12.27 2.33 8.50
C THR A 31 13.48 2.02 7.62
N GLY A 32 13.50 2.54 6.39
CA GLY A 32 14.53 2.21 5.41
C GLY A 32 14.38 0.83 4.76
N VAL A 33 13.25 0.13 5.00
CA VAL A 33 13.00 -1.19 4.40
C VAL A 33 12.69 -1.03 2.92
N LYS A 34 13.58 -1.58 2.08
CA LYS A 34 13.57 -1.35 0.64
C LYS A 34 12.61 -2.24 -0.14
N HIS A 35 12.28 -3.43 0.34
CA HIS A 35 11.40 -4.36 -0.36
C HIS A 35 10.38 -4.94 0.61
N VAL A 36 9.10 -4.77 0.28
CA VAL A 36 7.98 -5.34 1.04
C VAL A 36 7.08 -6.12 0.08
N VAL A 37 6.63 -7.28 0.54
CA VAL A 37 5.57 -8.06 -0.12
C VAL A 37 4.35 -8.02 0.80
N ALA A 38 3.22 -7.55 0.26
CA ALA A 38 1.96 -7.44 0.96
C ALA A 38 0.89 -8.29 0.27
N VAL A 39 0.01 -8.89 1.06
CA VAL A 39 -1.19 -9.59 0.58
C VAL A 39 -2.41 -8.83 1.09
N ILE A 40 -3.27 -8.40 0.17
CA ILE A 40 -4.50 -7.68 0.51
C ILE A 40 -5.72 -8.56 0.23
N ASN A 41 -6.84 -8.23 0.86
CA ASN A 41 -8.12 -8.90 0.66
C ASN A 41 -9.12 -8.06 -0.17
N ASN A 42 -8.68 -6.95 -0.76
CA ASN A 42 -9.52 -6.15 -1.64
C ASN A 42 -9.74 -6.88 -2.97
N SER A 43 -10.98 -7.27 -3.27
CA SER A 43 -11.33 -7.99 -4.50
C SER A 43 -11.12 -7.16 -5.77
N LYS A 44 -11.11 -5.83 -5.66
CA LYS A 44 -10.80 -4.93 -6.77
C LYS A 44 -9.29 -4.80 -7.03
N GLY A 45 -8.45 -5.32 -6.12
CA GLY A 45 -7.00 -5.17 -6.14
C GLY A 45 -6.52 -3.81 -5.65
N VAL A 46 -5.28 -3.48 -5.98
CA VAL A 46 -4.69 -2.16 -5.70
C VAL A 46 -5.54 -1.07 -6.36
N CYS A 47 -5.80 0.01 -5.64
CA CYS A 47 -6.69 1.07 -6.11
C CYS A 47 -6.16 1.75 -7.40
N ALA A 48 -7.04 1.87 -8.41
CA ALA A 48 -6.74 2.46 -9.71
C ALA A 48 -7.53 3.76 -10.00
N ASP A 49 -8.36 4.24 -9.06
CA ASP A 49 -9.19 5.43 -9.29
C ASP A 49 -8.35 6.70 -9.41
N GLU A 50 -8.66 7.47 -10.45
CA GLU A 50 -7.80 8.40 -11.20
C GLU A 50 -7.33 9.63 -10.41
N ASP A 51 -7.92 9.91 -9.25
CA ASP A 51 -7.62 11.12 -8.46
C ASP A 51 -6.65 10.89 -7.29
N GLN A 52 -6.46 9.64 -6.83
CA GLN A 52 -5.58 9.28 -5.69
C GLN A 52 -5.07 7.83 -5.83
N THR A 53 -4.48 7.50 -6.98
CA THR A 53 -4.01 6.14 -7.21
C THR A 53 -2.93 5.75 -6.20
N CYS A 54 -3.07 4.56 -5.65
CA CYS A 54 -2.10 3.95 -4.76
C CYS A 54 -0.73 3.94 -5.45
N ASP A 55 -0.72 3.75 -6.76
CA ASP A 55 0.47 3.78 -7.64
C ASP A 55 1.15 5.15 -7.71
N ALA A 56 0.39 6.24 -7.90
CA ALA A 56 0.94 7.60 -7.89
C ALA A 56 1.52 7.96 -6.51
N LEU A 57 0.84 7.56 -5.43
CA LEU A 57 1.29 7.82 -4.07
C LEU A 57 2.49 6.96 -3.67
N THR A 58 2.55 5.69 -4.09
CA THR A 58 3.73 4.84 -3.88
C THR A 58 4.91 5.20 -4.77
N SER A 59 4.70 5.94 -5.85
CA SER A 59 5.78 6.55 -6.60
C SER A 59 6.32 7.80 -5.89
N ALA A 60 5.47 8.55 -5.18
CA ALA A 60 5.87 9.78 -4.49
C ALA A 60 6.43 9.56 -3.07
N LEU A 61 6.09 8.46 -2.40
CA LEU A 61 6.34 8.30 -0.96
C LEU A 61 7.67 7.62 -0.60
N PRO A 62 7.97 6.38 -1.07
CA PRO A 62 9.24 5.73 -0.79
C PRO A 62 10.31 6.18 -1.81
N PRO A 63 11.57 6.34 -1.38
CA PRO A 63 12.65 6.78 -2.27
C PRO A 63 12.89 5.82 -3.43
N ARG A 64 13.56 6.33 -4.47
CA ARG A 64 14.07 5.51 -5.57
C ARG A 64 14.84 4.28 -5.05
N GLY A 65 14.54 3.11 -5.62
CA GLY A 65 15.15 1.83 -5.23
C GLY A 65 14.37 1.04 -4.18
N TYR A 66 13.19 1.54 -3.78
CA TYR A 66 12.24 0.82 -2.96
C TYR A 66 11.21 0.11 -3.85
N LEU A 67 10.64 -1.00 -3.38
CA LEU A 67 9.65 -1.79 -4.09
C LEU A 67 8.60 -2.34 -3.13
N LEU A 68 7.33 -2.03 -3.39
CA LEU A 68 6.20 -2.67 -2.74
C LEU A 68 5.52 -3.62 -3.75
N GLU A 69 5.48 -4.91 -3.45
CA GLU A 69 4.76 -5.90 -4.26
C GLU A 69 3.45 -6.28 -3.55
N VAL A 70 2.33 -6.12 -4.24
CA VAL A 70 1.01 -6.36 -3.67
C VAL A 70 0.30 -7.51 -4.38
N TRP A 71 0.00 -8.56 -3.63
CA TRP A 71 -0.81 -9.68 -4.08
C TRP A 71 -2.28 -9.43 -3.77
N SER A 72 -3.12 -9.50 -4.81
CA SER A 72 -4.56 -9.32 -4.70
C SER A 72 -5.29 -10.63 -5.02
N PRO A 73 -6.50 -10.86 -4.46
CA PRO A 73 -7.27 -12.07 -4.71
C PRO A 73 -7.51 -12.30 -6.22
N GLY A 74 -7.29 -13.52 -6.68
CA GLY A 74 -7.53 -13.90 -8.08
C GLY A 74 -6.50 -13.40 -9.10
N LYS A 75 -5.48 -12.65 -8.70
CA LYS A 75 -4.40 -12.22 -9.60
C LYS A 75 -3.26 -13.24 -9.61
N ALA A 76 -2.85 -13.65 -10.82
CA ALA A 76 -1.72 -14.58 -11.00
C ALA A 76 -0.34 -13.92 -10.83
N LYS A 77 -0.29 -12.59 -10.81
CA LYS A 77 0.93 -11.79 -10.65
C LYS A 77 0.67 -10.65 -9.66
N PRO A 78 1.66 -10.24 -8.86
CA PRO A 78 1.51 -9.10 -7.98
C PRO A 78 1.51 -7.79 -8.77
N THR A 79 0.83 -6.79 -8.23
CA THR A 79 1.04 -5.40 -8.66
C THR A 79 2.35 -4.91 -8.05
N LYS A 80 3.27 -4.43 -8.89
CA LYS A 80 4.55 -3.88 -8.45
C LYS A 80 4.45 -2.37 -8.40
N LEU A 81 4.73 -1.81 -7.23
CA LEU A 81 4.68 -0.39 -6.94
C LEU A 81 6.11 0.08 -6.62
N PRO A 82 6.87 0.53 -7.64
CA PRO A 82 8.23 1.02 -7.43
C PRO A 82 8.22 2.40 -6.76
N GLY A 83 9.20 2.65 -5.89
CA GLY A 83 9.45 3.99 -5.35
C GLY A 83 10.03 4.93 -6.42
N GLY A 84 9.59 6.17 -6.41
CA GLY A 84 9.99 7.23 -7.34
C GLY A 84 10.86 8.30 -6.70
N ALA A 85 11.14 9.34 -7.48
CA ALA A 85 12.06 10.43 -7.16
C ALA A 85 11.35 11.60 -6.47
#